data_AF-A0A971XRB4-F1
#
_entry.id   AF-A0A971XRB4-F1
#
_cell.length_a   1.000
_cell.length_b   1.000
_cell.length_c   1.000
_cell.angle_alpha   90.00
_cell.angle_beta   90.00
_cell.angle_gamma   90.00
#
_symmetry.space_group_name_H-M   'P 1'
#
loop_
_entity.id
_entity.type
_entity.pdbx_description
1 polymer ?
#
loop_
_entity_poly.entity_id
_entity_poly.type
_entity_poly.pdbx_seq_one_letter_code
_entity_poly.pdbx_strand_id
1 'polypeptide(L)'
;AKYLVSGKAGTMRRHSNVWRYFKQAARSVGLDDVTLHDLRAMAGTEAERQGIDPTALLGHTDRRTTQIYLRDRTTKVVTAPDKPKSKKAG
;
A
#
# COMPACT_ATOMS: atom_id res chain seq x y z
N ALA A 1 25.36 -16.33 -7.06
CA ALA A 1 24.20 -17.01 -6.45
C ALA A 1 22.98 -16.81 -7.34
N LYS A 2 22.19 -17.86 -7.63
CA LYS A 2 21.03 -17.78 -8.57
C LYS A 2 19.85 -16.97 -8.02
N TYR A 3 19.72 -16.88 -6.69
CA TYR A 3 18.62 -16.18 -6.01
C TYR A 3 19.18 -15.15 -5.03
N LEU A 4 18.58 -13.95 -4.98
CA LEU A 4 18.93 -12.91 -4.01
C LEU A 4 18.70 -13.38 -2.58
N VAL A 5 17.52 -13.98 -2.33
CA VAL A 5 17.19 -14.64 -1.06
C VAL A 5 16.97 -16.13 -1.33
N SER A 6 17.97 -16.93 -0.96
CA SER A 6 17.95 -18.39 -1.18
C SER A 6 17.55 -19.15 0.09
N GLY A 7 17.18 -20.42 -0.10
CA GLY A 7 17.14 -21.41 0.98
C GLY A 7 18.54 -21.85 1.38
N LYS A 8 18.65 -22.63 2.47
CA LYS A 8 19.94 -23.09 3.01
C LYS A 8 20.84 -23.79 1.97
N ALA A 9 20.23 -24.57 1.07
CA ALA A 9 20.93 -25.29 0.01
C ALA A 9 21.10 -24.46 -1.30
N GLY A 10 20.96 -23.13 -1.24
CA GLY A 10 21.00 -22.28 -2.44
C GLY A 10 19.75 -22.39 -3.33
N THR A 11 18.71 -23.08 -2.87
CA THR A 11 17.46 -23.31 -3.62
C THR A 11 16.53 -22.09 -3.57
N MET A 12 15.52 -22.08 -4.45
CA MET A 12 14.49 -21.04 -4.44
C MET A 12 13.78 -21.00 -3.09
N ARG A 13 13.66 -19.80 -2.51
CA ARG A 13 12.87 -19.58 -1.30
C ARG A 13 11.39 -19.80 -1.63
N ARG A 14 10.76 -20.77 -0.94
CA ARG A 14 9.31 -20.99 -1.04
C ARG A 14 8.52 -19.82 -0.43
N HIS A 15 7.45 -19.42 -1.08
CA HIS A 15 6.52 -18.39 -0.59
C HIS A 15 5.98 -18.69 0.82
N SER A 16 5.61 -19.95 1.08
CA SER A 16 5.12 -20.37 2.41
C SER A 16 6.11 -20.13 3.55
N ASN A 17 7.42 -20.20 3.27
CA ASN A 17 8.44 -19.88 4.26
C ASN A 17 8.50 -18.39 4.57
N VAL A 18 8.36 -17.53 3.55
CA VAL A 18 8.31 -16.07 3.74
C VAL A 18 7.11 -15.72 4.62
N TRP A 19 5.94 -16.27 4.32
CA TRP A 19 4.73 -16.07 5.12
C TRP A 19 4.91 -16.53 6.57
N ARG A 20 5.48 -17.72 6.77
CA ARG A 20 5.73 -18.27 8.11
C ARG A 20 6.65 -17.38 8.93
N TYR A 21 7.79 -16.96 8.35
CA TYR A 21 8.74 -16.10 9.06
C TYR A 21 8.16 -14.73 9.37
N PHE A 22 7.38 -14.15 8.45
CA PHE A 22 6.66 -12.92 8.70
C PHE A 22 5.68 -13.04 9.88
N LYS A 23 4.84 -14.07 9.89
CA LYS A 23 3.88 -14.29 10.99
C LYS A 23 4.58 -14.57 12.33
N GLN A 24 5.71 -15.27 12.33
CA GLN A 24 6.51 -15.47 13.55
C GLN A 24 7.06 -14.15 14.09
N ALA A 25 7.61 -13.30 13.22
CA ALA A 25 8.12 -11.98 13.60
C ALA A 25 7.01 -11.04 14.09
N ALA A 26 5.82 -11.09 13.47
CA ALA A 26 4.66 -10.33 13.91
C ALA A 26 4.20 -10.77 15.32
N ARG A 27 4.09 -12.08 15.54
CA ARG A 27 3.71 -12.63 16.85
C ARG A 27 4.71 -12.32 17.95
N SER A 28 6.01 -12.28 17.66
CA SER A 28 7.03 -11.97 18.68
C SER A 28 6.91 -10.55 19.24
N VAL A 29 6.18 -9.66 18.54
CA VAL A 29 5.89 -8.28 19.00
C VAL A 29 4.40 -8.09 19.34
N GLY A 30 3.62 -9.16 19.47
CA GLY A 30 2.20 -9.11 19.84
C GLY A 30 1.26 -8.66 18.71
N LEU A 31 1.67 -8.78 17.44
CA LEU A 31 0.84 -8.47 16.28
C LEU A 31 0.28 -9.77 15.67
N ASP A 32 -1.01 -10.04 15.91
CA ASP A 32 -1.64 -11.27 15.43
C ASP A 32 -2.35 -11.11 14.08
N ASP A 33 -3.01 -9.97 13.86
CA ASP A 33 -3.85 -9.68 12.70
C ASP A 33 -3.16 -8.80 11.66
N VAL A 34 -1.92 -9.18 11.29
CA VAL A 34 -1.16 -8.51 10.21
C VAL A 34 -0.74 -9.51 9.14
N THR A 35 -0.72 -9.06 7.90
CA THR A 35 -0.35 -9.85 6.72
C THR A 35 0.70 -9.12 5.86
N LEU A 36 1.35 -9.86 4.97
CA LEU A 36 2.26 -9.25 3.99
C LEU A 36 1.55 -8.27 3.04
N HIS A 37 0.24 -8.46 2.81
CA HIS A 37 -0.55 -7.53 1.99
C HIS A 37 -0.75 -6.18 2.68
N ASP A 38 -0.70 -6.13 4.01
CA ASP A 38 -0.84 -4.87 4.74
C ASP A 38 0.41 -4.00 4.58
N LEU A 39 1.59 -4.59 4.45
CA LEU A 39 2.80 -3.85 4.07
C LEU A 39 2.69 -3.25 2.66
N ARG A 40 2.10 -4.01 1.72
CA ARG A 40 1.84 -3.53 0.37
C ARG A 40 0.79 -2.41 0.35
N ALA A 41 -0.24 -2.52 1.17
CA ALA A 41 -1.24 -1.47 1.37
C ALA A 41 -0.61 -0.19 1.94
N MET A 42 0.19 -0.32 3.00
CA MET A 42 0.92 0.78 3.62
C MET A 42 1.83 1.50 2.62
N ALA A 43 2.61 0.77 1.82
CA ALA A 43 3.48 1.36 0.81
C ALA A 43 2.69 2.12 -0.29
N GLY A 44 1.58 1.54 -0.77
CA GLY A 44 0.71 2.20 -1.74
C GLY A 44 0.05 3.46 -1.20
N THR A 45 -0.46 3.40 0.03
CA THR A 45 -1.03 4.55 0.73
C THR A 45 0.00 5.67 0.90
N GLU A 46 1.22 5.34 1.34
CA GLU A 46 2.25 6.35 1.58
C GLU A 46 2.74 6.99 0.28
N ALA A 47 2.86 6.23 -0.80
CA ALA A 47 3.14 6.77 -2.11
C ALA A 47 2.10 7.82 -2.54
N GLU A 48 0.80 7.51 -2.36
CA GLU A 48 -0.27 8.45 -2.67
C GLU A 48 -0.18 9.72 -1.80
N ARG A 49 0.11 9.60 -0.49
CA ARG A 49 0.32 10.77 0.38
C ARG A 49 1.46 11.66 -0.11
N GLN A 50 2.54 11.06 -0.60
CA GLN A 50 3.71 11.77 -1.11
C GLN A 50 3.51 12.29 -2.55
N GLY A 51 2.33 12.07 -3.16
CA GLY A 51 2.06 12.45 -4.54
C GLY A 51 2.76 11.57 -5.58
N ILE A 52 3.29 10.42 -5.18
CA ILE A 52 3.87 9.39 -6.06
C ILE A 52 2.74 8.52 -6.60
N ASP A 53 2.80 8.08 -7.86
CA ASP A 53 1.78 7.19 -8.43
C ASP A 53 1.80 5.79 -7.76
N PRO A 54 0.77 5.45 -6.95
CA PRO A 54 0.72 4.17 -6.27
C PRO A 54 0.43 3.02 -7.25
N THR A 55 -0.24 3.26 -8.38
CA THR A 55 -0.57 2.19 -9.35
C THR A 55 0.70 1.69 -10.03
N ALA A 56 1.55 2.62 -10.48
CA ALA A 56 2.86 2.30 -11.04
C ALA A 56 3.77 1.62 -10.00
N LEU A 57 3.83 2.15 -8.77
CA LEU A 57 4.64 1.57 -7.69
C LEU A 57 4.24 0.13 -7.37
N LEU A 58 2.92 -0.12 -7.28
CA LEU A 58 2.40 -1.45 -6.99
C LEU A 58 2.47 -2.36 -8.24
N GLY A 59 2.63 -1.83 -9.44
CA GLY A 59 2.65 -2.61 -10.68
C GLY A 59 1.28 -3.16 -11.04
N HIS A 60 0.21 -2.41 -10.77
CA HIS A 60 -1.14 -2.77 -11.20
C HIS A 60 -1.45 -2.17 -12.57
N THR A 61 -2.17 -2.91 -13.41
CA THR A 61 -2.67 -2.40 -14.69
C THR A 61 -3.91 -1.52 -14.52
N ASP A 62 -4.74 -1.81 -13.51
CA ASP A 62 -5.97 -1.08 -13.22
C ASP A 62 -5.87 -0.38 -11.85
N ARG A 63 -6.28 0.90 -11.81
CA ARG A 63 -6.36 1.69 -10.58
C ARG A 63 -7.37 1.12 -9.60
N ARG A 64 -8.40 0.40 -10.05
CA ARG A 64 -9.34 -0.31 -9.14
C ARG A 64 -8.63 -1.32 -8.24
N THR A 65 -7.63 -2.04 -8.78
CA THR A 65 -6.82 -2.97 -7.99
C THR A 65 -6.00 -2.22 -6.95
N THR A 66 -5.46 -1.05 -7.28
CA THR A 66 -4.75 -0.17 -6.34
C THR A 66 -5.68 0.32 -5.22
N GLN A 67 -6.94 0.65 -5.51
CA GLN A 67 -7.89 1.13 -4.50
C GLN A 67 -8.15 0.13 -3.37
N ILE A 68 -8.03 -1.18 -3.60
CA ILE A 68 -8.12 -2.23 -2.55
C ILE A 68 -7.03 -2.04 -1.47
N TYR A 69 -5.89 -1.50 -1.88
CA TYR A 69 -4.70 -1.27 -1.04
C TYR A 69 -4.69 0.13 -0.40
N LEU A 70 -5.41 1.11 -0.95
CA LEU A 70 -5.53 2.45 -0.38
C LEU A 70 -6.58 2.44 0.74
N ARG A 71 -6.21 1.83 1.87
CA ARG A 71 -7.10 1.65 3.04
C ARG A 71 -7.13 2.84 3.98
N ASP A 72 -6.54 3.94 3.55
CA ASP A 72 -6.29 5.06 4.41
C ASP A 72 -7.59 5.79 4.71
N ARG A 73 -7.93 5.88 6.01
CA ARG A 73 -9.03 6.72 6.49
C ARG A 73 -8.56 8.15 6.62
N THR A 74 -7.88 8.69 5.60
CA THR A 74 -7.45 10.08 5.62
C THR A 74 -8.68 10.97 5.70
N THR A 75 -8.64 11.94 6.61
CA THR A 75 -9.71 12.91 6.75
C THR A 75 -9.82 13.68 5.43
N LYS A 76 -10.95 13.57 4.75
CA LYS A 76 -11.17 14.25 3.48
C LYS A 76 -11.24 15.75 3.76
N VAL A 77 -10.15 16.46 3.50
CA VAL A 77 -10.13 17.92 3.56
C VAL A 77 -10.96 18.42 2.38
N VAL A 78 -12.08 19.05 2.68
CA VAL A 78 -12.99 19.62 1.68
C VAL A 78 -12.99 21.14 1.82
N THR A 79 -12.96 21.82 0.69
CA THR A 79 -13.11 23.28 0.64
C THR A 79 -14.59 23.64 0.60
N ALA A 80 -14.99 24.70 1.29
CA ALA A 80 -16.36 25.21 1.22
C ALA A 80 -16.69 25.66 -0.22
N PRO A 81 -17.95 25.53 -0.67
CA PRO A 81 -18.36 26.00 -1.98
C PRO A 81 -18.24 27.53 -2.07
N ASP A 82 -17.63 28.02 -3.14
CA ASP A 82 -17.56 29.45 -3.44
C ASP A 82 -18.91 29.99 -3.90
N LYS A 83 -19.27 31.20 -3.44
CA LYS A 83 -20.41 31.92 -4.01
C LYS A 83 -20.08 32.31 -5.45
N PRO A 84 -20.93 31.97 -6.45
CA PRO A 84 -20.72 32.47 -7.80
C PRO A 84 -20.76 34.01 -7.76
N LYS A 85 -19.71 34.66 -8.27
CA LYS A 85 -19.69 36.13 -8.39
C LYS A 85 -20.86 36.53 -9.29
N SER A 86 -21.83 37.26 -8.74
CA SER A 86 -22.91 37.84 -9.55
C SER A 86 -22.28 38.69 -10.65
N LYS A 87 -22.59 38.40 -11.91
CA LYS A 87 -22.22 39.30 -13.01
C LYS A 87 -22.75 40.69 -12.67
N LYS A 88 -21.85 41.68 -12.54
CA LYS A 88 -22.28 43.08 -12.50
C LYS A 88 -22.95 43.35 -13.86
N ALA A 89 -24.25 43.62 -13.83
CA ALA A 89 -24.93 44.19 -14.98
C ALA A 89 -24.30 45.57 -15.24
N GLY A 90 -23.66 45.69 -16.41
CA GLY A 90 -23.31 46.98 -16.99
C GLY A 90 -24.50 47.55 -17.76
#